data_AF-A0A7C9U363-F1
#
_entry.id   AF-A0A7C9U363-F1
#
_cell.length_a   1.000
_cell.length_b   1.000
_cell.length_c   1.000
_cell.angle_alpha   90.00
_cell.angle_beta   90.00
_cell.angle_gamma   90.00
#
_symmetry.space_group_name_H-M   'P 1'
#
loop_
_entity.id
_entity.type
_entity.pdbx_description
1 polymer ?
#
loop_
_entity_poly.entity_id
_entity_poly.type
_entity_poly.pdbx_seq_one_letter_code
_entity_poly.pdbx_strand_id
1 'polypeptide(L)'
;MQIAKFLHAAVLVSDLEKSSAFYGSVLGLEKVNRILKYPGAWYQVGDFQIHLIVDKAAGTGTVQNTEKLGRNRHIALSVIDLEVAKARLLESGFPVQMSASGRAALFVRDPDGNVIELNQA
;
A
#
# COMPACT_ATOMS: atom_id res chain seq x y z
N MET A 1 -14.29 -12.62 23.79
CA MET A 1 -14.50 -11.62 22.70
C MET A 1 -14.24 -12.32 21.38
N GLN A 2 -15.13 -12.20 20.39
CA GLN A 2 -14.99 -12.80 19.06
C GLN A 2 -14.83 -11.70 18.01
N ILE A 3 -13.79 -11.79 17.18
CA ILE A 3 -13.56 -10.87 16.07
C ILE A 3 -14.32 -11.39 14.84
N ALA A 4 -15.10 -10.53 14.18
CA ALA A 4 -16.00 -10.93 13.10
C ALA A 4 -15.44 -10.73 11.69
N LYS A 5 -14.80 -9.58 11.42
CA LYS A 5 -14.34 -9.20 10.07
C LYS A 5 -13.21 -8.17 10.13
N PHE A 6 -12.31 -8.21 9.16
CA PHE A 6 -11.39 -7.13 8.88
C PHE A 6 -12.08 -6.03 8.07
N LEU A 7 -12.10 -4.80 8.59
CA LEU A 7 -12.81 -3.69 7.95
C LEU A 7 -11.88 -2.80 7.12
N HIS A 8 -10.77 -2.38 7.72
CA HIS A 8 -9.82 -1.48 7.07
C HIS A 8 -8.44 -1.52 7.71
N ALA A 9 -7.44 -1.08 6.95
CA ALA A 9 -6.15 -0.65 7.46
C ALA A 9 -6.01 0.86 7.27
N ALA A 10 -5.45 1.55 8.27
CA ALA A 10 -5.05 2.94 8.15
C ALA A 10 -3.56 3.02 7.79
N VAL A 11 -3.23 3.93 6.89
CA VAL A 11 -1.86 4.27 6.49
C VAL A 11 -1.67 5.76 6.69
N LEU A 12 -0.64 6.12 7.46
CA LEU A 12 -0.26 7.51 7.64
C LEU A 12 0.59 7.94 6.44
N VAL A 13 0.27 9.12 5.91
CA VAL A 13 0.96 9.71 4.75
C VAL A 13 1.26 11.18 5.01
N SER A 14 2.38 11.69 4.50
CA SER A 14 2.74 13.10 4.69
C SER A 14 2.14 14.03 3.64
N ASP A 15 1.90 13.50 2.43
CA ASP A 15 1.46 14.24 1.25
C ASP A 15 0.34 13.48 0.53
N LEU A 16 -0.88 14.02 0.61
CA LEU A 16 -2.06 13.35 0.06
C LEU A 16 -2.02 13.25 -1.46
N GLU A 17 -1.40 14.21 -2.14
CA GLU A 17 -1.35 14.23 -3.61
C GLU A 17 -0.43 13.12 -4.11
N LYS A 18 0.79 13.04 -3.56
CA LYS A 18 1.75 11.97 -3.90
C LYS A 18 1.20 10.60 -3.56
N SER A 19 0.60 10.46 -2.38
CA SER A 19 0.04 9.19 -1.95
C SER A 19 -1.20 8.83 -2.77
N SER A 20 -2.03 9.79 -3.19
CA SER A 20 -3.13 9.51 -4.12
C SER A 20 -2.64 9.09 -5.51
N ALA A 21 -1.54 9.67 -5.99
CA ALA A 21 -0.90 9.21 -7.23
C ALA A 21 -0.43 7.75 -7.11
N PHE A 22 0.18 7.36 -5.98
CA PHE A 22 0.57 5.98 -5.76
C PHE A 22 -0.63 5.03 -5.59
N TYR A 23 -1.47 5.22 -4.59
CA TYR A 23 -2.56 4.29 -4.26
C TYR A 23 -3.67 4.30 -5.32
N GLY A 24 -4.05 5.46 -5.84
CA GLY A 24 -5.11 5.57 -6.86
C GLY A 24 -4.62 5.30 -8.27
N SER A 25 -3.50 5.91 -8.68
CA SER A 25 -3.05 5.84 -10.08
C SER A 25 -2.04 4.75 -10.35
N VAL A 26 -1.10 4.44 -9.45
CA VAL A 26 -0.10 3.38 -9.66
C VAL A 26 -0.65 2.01 -9.28
N LEU A 27 -1.23 1.87 -8.08
CA LEU A 27 -1.88 0.62 -7.67
C LEU A 27 -3.25 0.42 -8.32
N GLY A 28 -3.87 1.50 -8.82
CA GLY A 28 -5.17 1.42 -9.48
C GLY A 28 -6.34 1.17 -8.52
N LEU A 29 -6.20 1.50 -7.24
CA LEU A 29 -7.26 1.26 -6.26
C LEU A 29 -8.44 2.21 -6.49
N GLU A 30 -9.65 1.69 -6.30
CA GLU A 30 -10.87 2.48 -6.47
C GLU A 30 -11.05 3.44 -5.30
N LYS A 31 -11.08 4.74 -5.59
CA LYS A 31 -11.28 5.78 -4.57
C LYS A 31 -12.75 5.82 -4.15
N VAL A 32 -13.00 5.77 -2.84
CA VAL A 32 -14.33 5.95 -2.27
C VAL A 32 -14.72 7.42 -2.33
N ASN A 33 -15.86 7.73 -2.95
CA ASN A 33 -16.40 9.09 -2.98
C ASN A 33 -17.02 9.46 -1.63
N ARG A 34 -16.24 10.09 -0.76
CA ARG A 34 -16.66 10.52 0.58
C ARG A 34 -16.03 11.83 0.98
N ILE A 35 -16.80 12.69 1.62
CA ILE A 35 -16.31 13.90 2.28
C ILE A 35 -15.73 13.52 3.65
N LEU A 36 -14.46 13.84 3.87
CA LEU A 36 -13.76 13.62 5.14
C LEU A 36 -13.63 14.93 5.92
N LYS A 37 -13.63 14.83 7.25
CA LYS A 37 -13.43 15.97 8.17
C LYS A 37 -11.95 16.29 8.44
N TYR A 38 -11.05 15.57 7.78
CA TYR A 38 -9.61 15.68 7.89
C TYR A 38 -8.99 15.40 6.51
N PRO A 39 -7.74 15.83 6.25
CA PRO A 39 -7.09 15.54 4.97
C PRO A 39 -6.78 14.04 4.88
N GLY A 40 -7.28 13.39 3.83
CA GLY A 40 -7.13 11.95 3.64
C GLY A 40 -7.86 11.46 2.40
N ALA A 41 -7.73 10.17 2.11
CA ALA A 41 -8.45 9.50 1.02
C ALA A 41 -8.71 8.04 1.41
N TRP A 42 -9.86 7.51 1.03
CA TRP A 42 -10.20 6.11 1.27
C TRP A 42 -10.25 5.36 -0.06
N TYR A 43 -9.72 4.15 -0.07
CA TYR A 43 -9.71 3.26 -1.22
C TYR A 43 -10.42 1.95 -0.88
N GLN A 44 -11.23 1.45 -1.81
CA GLN A 44 -11.95 0.19 -1.69
C GLN A 44 -11.12 -0.94 -2.31
N VAL A 45 -11.03 -2.07 -1.60
CA VAL A 45 -10.39 -3.29 -2.09
C VAL A 45 -11.28 -4.47 -1.72
N GLY A 46 -12.09 -4.93 -2.67
CA GLY A 46 -13.12 -5.94 -2.42
C GLY A 46 -14.02 -5.51 -1.25
N ASP A 47 -13.95 -6.25 -0.15
CA ASP A 47 -14.78 -6.10 1.04
C ASP A 47 -14.17 -5.23 2.16
N PHE A 48 -12.93 -4.75 1.98
CA PHE A 48 -12.19 -3.97 2.97
C PHE A 48 -11.69 -2.65 2.37
N GLN A 49 -11.16 -1.78 3.23
CA GLN A 49 -10.69 -0.45 2.83
C GLN A 49 -9.26 -0.16 3.26
N ILE A 50 -8.60 0.73 2.52
CA ILE A 50 -7.38 1.39 2.94
C ILE A 50 -7.69 2.86 3.18
N HIS A 51 -7.40 3.35 4.38
CA HIS A 51 -7.61 4.75 4.76
C HIS A 51 -6.27 5.46 4.80
N LEU A 52 -6.04 6.35 3.84
CA LEU A 52 -4.94 7.30 3.90
C LEU A 52 -5.35 8.44 4.85
N ILE A 53 -4.53 8.66 5.88
CA ILE A 53 -4.73 9.72 6.86
C ILE A 53 -3.48 10.60 6.80
N VAL A 54 -3.68 11.89 6.53
CA VAL A 54 -2.55 12.82 6.47
C VAL A 54 -2.06 13.12 7.87
N ASP A 55 -0.78 12.88 8.10
CA ASP A 55 -0.06 13.31 9.30
C ASP A 55 1.29 13.89 8.86
N LYS A 56 1.50 15.19 9.12
CA LYS A 56 2.77 15.85 8.77
C LYS A 56 3.96 15.34 9.59
N ALA A 57 3.69 14.72 10.74
CA ALA A 57 4.69 14.06 11.56
C ALA A 57 4.91 12.60 11.16
N ALA A 58 4.06 12.03 10.28
CA ALA A 58 4.41 10.82 9.56
C ALA A 58 5.53 11.17 8.59
N GLY A 59 6.75 11.19 9.09
CA GLY A 59 7.94 11.27 8.25
C GLY A 59 8.03 10.04 7.35
N THR A 60 8.99 10.06 6.42
CA THR A 60 9.36 8.87 5.66
C THR A 60 9.64 7.74 6.66
N GLY A 61 8.69 6.83 6.82
CA GLY A 61 8.75 5.76 7.80
C GLY A 61 10.07 5.04 7.62
N THR A 62 10.89 5.01 8.67
CA THR A 62 12.18 4.34 8.58
C THR A 62 11.90 2.86 8.44
N VAL A 63 12.03 2.34 7.22
CA VAL A 63 12.01 0.91 6.96
C VAL A 63 13.09 0.29 7.82
N GLN A 64 12.68 -0.45 8.84
CA GLN A 64 13.59 -1.03 9.84
C GLN A 64 14.54 -2.05 9.21
N ASN A 65 14.06 -2.78 8.21
CA ASN A 65 14.84 -3.77 7.47
C ASN A 65 14.83 -3.45 5.97
N THR A 66 15.82 -2.69 5.51
CA THR A 66 15.97 -2.31 4.11
C THR A 66 16.41 -3.47 3.22
N GLU A 67 17.10 -4.47 3.77
CA GLU A 67 17.52 -5.66 3.03
C GLU A 67 16.37 -6.61 2.73
N LYS A 68 15.39 -6.72 3.65
CA LYS A 68 14.26 -7.66 3.56
C LYS A 68 12.97 -6.92 3.87
N LEU A 69 12.39 -6.29 2.86
CA LEU A 69 11.16 -5.49 2.96
C LEU A 69 10.01 -6.28 3.59
N GLY A 70 9.86 -7.56 3.25
CA GLY A 70 8.82 -8.43 3.84
C GLY A 70 8.95 -8.71 5.34
N ARG A 71 10.03 -8.28 6.01
CA ARG A 71 10.16 -8.33 7.48
C ARG A 71 9.68 -7.06 8.19
N ASN A 72 9.34 -6.02 7.44
CA ASN A 72 8.78 -4.79 8.00
C ASN A 72 7.26 -4.94 8.17
N ARG A 73 6.63 -4.02 8.91
CA ARG A 73 5.17 -3.92 8.94
C ARG A 73 4.67 -3.58 7.53
N HIS A 74 3.67 -4.31 7.06
CA HIS A 74 3.12 -4.11 5.73
C HIS A 74 1.64 -4.46 5.66
N ILE A 75 0.97 -3.95 4.63
CA ILE A 75 -0.34 -4.38 4.18
C ILE A 75 -0.15 -5.28 2.96
N ALA A 76 -0.76 -6.45 2.96
CA ALA A 76 -0.70 -7.38 1.83
C ALA A 76 -2.00 -7.33 1.01
N LEU A 77 -1.86 -7.19 -0.30
CA LEU A 77 -2.95 -7.13 -1.26
C LEU A 77 -2.76 -8.22 -2.31
N SER A 78 -3.87 -8.83 -2.73
CA SER A 78 -3.84 -9.80 -3.82
C SER A 78 -3.94 -9.08 -5.18
N VAL A 79 -3.18 -9.55 -6.16
CA VAL A 79 -3.23 -9.10 -7.56
C VAL A 79 -3.56 -10.28 -8.47
N ILE A 80 -4.23 -9.99 -9.58
CA ILE A 80 -4.59 -11.00 -10.59
C ILE A 80 -3.35 -11.49 -11.34
N ASP A 81 -2.44 -10.57 -11.67
CA ASP A 81 -1.19 -10.85 -12.38
C ASP A 81 -0.04 -10.06 -11.73
N LEU A 82 0.91 -10.79 -11.14
CA LEU A 82 2.04 -10.22 -10.41
C LEU A 82 3.06 -9.56 -11.34
N GLU A 83 3.29 -10.10 -12.54
CA GLU A 83 4.27 -9.54 -13.47
C GLU A 83 3.74 -8.23 -14.10
N VAL A 84 2.43 -8.14 -14.36
CA VAL A 84 1.79 -6.88 -14.76
C VAL A 84 1.90 -5.83 -13.65
N ALA A 85 1.61 -6.21 -12.40
CA ALA A 85 1.74 -5.30 -11.26
C ALA A 85 3.17 -4.80 -11.08
N LYS A 86 4.16 -5.71 -11.20
CA LYS A 86 5.59 -5.39 -11.14
C LYS A 86 6.02 -4.44 -12.24
N ALA A 87 5.65 -4.69 -13.49
CA ALA A 87 5.98 -3.82 -14.62
C ALA A 87 5.47 -2.39 -14.39
N ARG A 88 4.20 -2.26 -14.00
CA ARG A 88 3.58 -0.96 -13.71
C ARG A 88 4.28 -0.19 -12.60
N LEU A 89 4.69 -0.87 -11.52
CA LEU A 89 5.44 -0.25 -10.42
C LEU A 89 6.79 0.26 -10.90
N LEU A 90 7.54 -0.55 -11.64
CA LEU A 90 8.86 -0.18 -12.17
C LEU A 90 8.76 0.99 -13.17
N GLU A 91 7.80 0.97 -14.09
CA GLU A 91 7.54 2.07 -15.04
C GLU A 91 7.16 3.38 -14.33
N SER A 92 6.48 3.28 -13.19
CA SER A 92 6.10 4.42 -12.36
C SER A 92 7.22 4.89 -11.41
N GLY A 93 8.42 4.31 -11.49
CA GLY A 93 9.57 4.68 -10.68
C GLY A 93 9.58 4.10 -9.26
N PHE A 94 8.76 3.08 -8.98
CA PHE A 94 8.70 2.41 -7.67
C PHE A 94 9.48 1.09 -7.71
N PRO A 95 10.69 1.03 -7.12
CA PRO A 95 11.48 -0.20 -7.10
C PRO A 95 10.80 -1.27 -6.24
N VAL A 96 10.84 -2.51 -6.73
CA VAL A 96 10.24 -3.67 -6.06
C VAL A 96 11.32 -4.63 -5.52
N GLN A 97 11.00 -5.34 -4.45
CA GLN A 97 11.77 -6.48 -3.96
C GLN A 97 10.93 -7.75 -4.10
N MET A 98 11.41 -8.72 -4.88
CA MET A 98 10.75 -10.02 -5.00
C MET A 98 10.86 -10.82 -3.69
N SER A 99 9.85 -11.63 -3.41
CA SER A 99 9.83 -12.51 -2.24
C SER A 99 10.98 -13.52 -2.26
N ALA A 100 11.80 -13.53 -1.20
CA ALA A 100 12.87 -14.52 -1.04
C ALA A 100 12.35 -15.95 -0.76
N SER A 101 11.05 -16.12 -0.52
CA SER A 101 10.44 -17.43 -0.23
C SER A 101 10.08 -18.23 -1.50
N GLY A 102 10.22 -17.65 -2.70
CA GLY A 102 9.78 -18.27 -3.95
C GLY A 102 8.27 -18.17 -4.21
N ARG A 103 7.47 -17.68 -3.24
CA ARG A 103 6.06 -17.34 -3.46
C ARG A 103 5.95 -16.23 -4.50
N ALA A 104 4.86 -16.24 -5.27
CA ALA A 104 4.48 -15.17 -6.19
C ALA A 104 4.07 -13.91 -5.40
N ALA A 105 5.05 -13.21 -4.84
CA ALA A 105 4.86 -11.96 -4.13
C ALA A 105 6.04 -11.00 -4.34
N LEU A 106 5.74 -9.71 -4.26
CA LEU A 106 6.71 -8.62 -4.27
C LEU A 106 6.36 -7.60 -3.18
N PHE A 107 7.36 -6.82 -2.81
CA PHE A 107 7.24 -5.74 -1.83
C PHE A 107 7.64 -4.43 -2.48
N VAL A 108 6.86 -3.39 -2.24
CA VAL A 108 7.12 -2.03 -2.71
C VAL A 108 6.89 -1.03 -1.60
N ARG A 109 7.53 0.12 -1.69
CA ARG A 109 7.33 1.22 -0.73
C ARG A 109 6.46 2.30 -1.38
N ASP A 110 5.51 2.82 -0.62
CA ASP A 110 4.80 4.04 -1.02
C ASP A 110 5.71 5.28 -0.87
N PRO A 111 5.24 6.50 -1.24
CA PRO A 111 6.04 7.72 -1.15
C PRO A 111 6.58 8.04 0.26
N ASP A 112 5.89 7.57 1.30
CA ASP A 112 6.24 7.76 2.70
C ASP A 112 7.02 6.56 3.27
N GLY A 113 7.36 5.55 2.46
CA GLY A 113 8.14 4.39 2.88
C GLY A 113 7.32 3.26 3.51
N ASN A 114 5.98 3.35 3.55
CA ASN A 114 5.13 2.26 4.00
C ASN A 114 5.29 1.07 3.06
N VAL A 115 5.49 -0.12 3.61
CA VAL A 115 5.69 -1.33 2.80
C VAL A 115 4.32 -1.92 2.43
N ILE A 116 4.14 -2.15 1.14
CA ILE A 116 2.98 -2.83 0.55
C ILE A 116 3.47 -4.15 -0.05
N GLU A 117 2.86 -5.26 0.34
CA GLU A 117 3.04 -6.56 -0.30
C GLU A 117 1.96 -6.71 -1.38
N LEU A 118 2.36 -7.08 -2.59
CA LEU A 118 1.46 -7.60 -3.62
C LEU A 118 1.76 -9.08 -3.81
N ASN A 119 0.73 -9.93 -3.74
CA ASN A 119 0.88 -11.35 -4.02
C ASN A 119 -0.21 -11.86 -4.97
N GLN A 120 0.13 -12.87 -5.75
CA GLN A 120 -0.82 -13.58 -6.61
C GLN A 120 -1.17 -14.89 -5.93
N ALA A 121 -2.46 -15.07 -5.63
CA ALA A 121 -2.99 -16.27 -4.98
C ALA A 121 -3.21 -17.40 -5.99
#